data_AF-A0A821STY7-F1
#
_entry.id   AF-A0A821STY7-F1
#
_cell.length_a   1.000
_cell.length_b   1.000
_cell.length_c   1.000
_cell.angle_alpha   90.00
_cell.angle_beta   90.00
_cell.angle_gamma   90.00
#
_symmetry.space_group_name_H-M   'P 1'
#
loop_
_entity.id
_entity.type
_entity.pdbx_description
1 polymer ?
#
loop_
_entity_poly.entity_id
_entity_poly.type
_entity_poly.pdbx_seq_one_letter_code
_entity_poly.pdbx_strand_id
1 'polypeptide(L)' 'MFARIIPSSSISTIRRSSNFVRIFEVGPRDGLQNEKVQVPTPIKVEFINRLSRTGLKL' A
#
# COMPACT_ATOMS: atom_id res chain seq x y z
N MET A 1 -35.48 45.50 -17.16
CA MET A 1 -35.95 44.12 -16.89
C MET A 1 -34.73 43.24 -16.67
N PHE A 2 -34.78 42.40 -15.64
CA PHE A 2 -33.67 41.97 -14.80
C PHE A 2 -32.66 41.00 -15.44
N ALA A 3 -31.36 41.28 -15.32
CA ALA A 3 -30.30 40.30 -15.56
C ALA A 3 -30.19 39.38 -14.33
N ARG A 4 -30.44 38.08 -14.51
CA ARG A 4 -30.22 37.06 -13.47
C ARG A 4 -28.72 36.87 -13.25
N ILE A 5 -28.25 37.25 -12.07
CA ILE A 5 -26.92 36.91 -11.55
C ILE A 5 -26.91 35.41 -11.25
N ILE A 6 -26.06 34.64 -11.93
CA ILE A 6 -25.76 33.25 -11.57
C ILE A 6 -24.66 33.30 -10.49
N PRO A 7 -24.88 32.82 -9.26
CA PRO A 7 -23.78 32.68 -8.32
C PRO A 7 -22.91 31.51 -8.79
N SER A 8 -21.71 31.80 -9.28
CA SER A 8 -20.65 30.81 -9.45
C SER A 8 -20.10 30.46 -8.07
N SER A 9 -20.84 29.64 -7.31
CA SER A 9 -20.27 28.97 -6.16
C SER A 9 -19.36 27.86 -6.67
N SER A 10 -18.09 28.22 -6.86
CA SER A 10 -16.98 27.29 -7.03
C SER A 10 -16.90 26.40 -5.79
N ILE A 11 -17.67 25.31 -5.78
CA ILE A 11 -17.52 24.25 -4.77
C ILE A 11 -16.14 23.64 -5.02
N SER A 12 -15.17 24.09 -4.23
CA SER A 12 -13.91 23.39 -4.07
C SER A 12 -14.25 22.04 -3.44
N THR A 13 -14.49 21.04 -4.29
CA THR A 13 -14.61 19.65 -3.88
C THR A 13 -13.34 19.29 -3.14
N ILE A 14 -13.39 19.32 -1.80
CA ILE A 14 -12.33 18.83 -0.93
C ILE A 14 -12.18 17.35 -1.31
N ARG A 15 -11.15 17.03 -2.09
CA ARG A 15 -10.78 15.64 -2.39
C ARG A 15 -10.42 15.03 -1.05
N ARG A 16 -11.35 14.26 -0.48
CA ARG A 16 -11.10 13.41 0.68
C ARG A 16 -10.07 12.39 0.21
N SER A 17 -8.79 12.66 0.45
CA SER A 17 -7.74 11.66 0.25
C SER A 17 -8.14 10.45 1.09
N SER A 18 -8.37 9.30 0.46
CA SER A 18 -8.70 8.11 1.23
C SER A 18 -7.54 7.81 2.16
N ASN A 19 -7.80 7.64 3.46
CA ASN A 19 -6.80 7.20 4.44
C ASN A 19 -6.45 5.71 4.27
N PHE A 20 -6.61 5.18 3.06
CA PHE A 20 -6.34 3.81 2.74
C PHE A 20 -4.83 3.64 2.51
N VAL A 21 -4.23 2.79 3.33
CA VAL A 21 -2.83 2.40 3.22
C VAL A 21 -2.78 0.92 2.83
N ARG A 22 -2.01 0.61 1.79
CA ARG A 22 -1.69 -0.76 1.40
C ARG A 22 -0.28 -1.08 1.88
N ILE A 23 -0.15 -2.13 2.67
CA ILE A 23 1.13 -2.64 3.15
C ILE A 23 1.59 -3.73 2.17
N PHE A 24 2.84 -3.66 1.75
CA PHE A 24 3.49 -4.68 0.94
C PHE A 24 4.67 -5.26 1.72
N GLU A 25 4.75 -6.59 1.75
CA GLU A 25 5.86 -7.30 2.39
C GLU A 25 6.98 -7.53 1.37
N VAL A 26 8.18 -7.01 1.65
CA VAL A 26 9.34 -7.10 0.74
C VAL A 26 10.48 -7.94 1.32
N GLY A 27 10.37 -8.37 2.57
CA GLY A 27 11.35 -9.21 3.27
C GLY A 27 11.72 -10.50 2.53
N PRO A 28 10.78 -11.24 1.91
CA PRO A 28 11.09 -12.46 1.15
C PRO A 28 12.02 -12.26 -0.04
N ARG A 29 12.13 -11.02 -0.55
CA ARG A 29 12.98 -10.69 -1.69
C ARG A 29 14.13 -9.79 -1.27
N ASP A 30 13.86 -8.53 -0.92
CA ASP A 30 14.90 -7.55 -0.60
C ASP A 30 15.57 -7.84 0.75
N GLY A 31 14.79 -8.25 1.76
CA GLY A 31 15.33 -8.61 3.07
C GLY A 31 16.36 -9.74 2.97
N LEU A 32 15.98 -10.86 2.35
CA LEU A 32 16.85 -12.02 2.17
C LEU A 32 18.04 -11.79 1.22
N GLN A 33 17.96 -10.78 0.34
CA GLN A 33 19.08 -10.38 -0.52
C GLN A 33 20.12 -9.54 0.23
N ASN A 34 19.72 -8.79 1.26
CA ASN A 34 20.60 -7.95 2.06
C ASN A 34 21.38 -8.75 3.14
N GLU A 35 21.08 -10.03 3.32
CA GLU A 35 21.81 -10.88 4.24
C GLU A 35 23.23 -11.17 3.74
N LYS A 36 24.21 -11.04 4.64
CA LYS A 36 25.63 -11.28 4.31
C LYS A 36 25.92 -12.72 3.90
N VAL A 37 25.08 -13.65 4.35
CA VAL A 37 25.20 -15.09 4.10
C VAL A 37 23.98 -15.55 3.31
N GLN A 38 24.20 -16.45 2.35
CA GLN A 38 23.08 -17.03 1.61
C GLN A 38 22.17 -17.83 2.54
N VAL A 39 20.92 -17.40 2.62
CA VAL A 39 19.89 -18.13 3.38
C VAL A 39 19.50 -19.40 2.62
N PRO A 40 19.54 -20.58 3.25
CA PRO A 40 19.13 -21.83 2.63
C PRO A 40 17.67 -21.80 2.17
N THR A 41 17.39 -22.41 1.02
CA THR A 41 16.04 -22.51 0.44
C THR A 41 14.94 -22.94 1.42
N PRO A 42 15.10 -23.99 2.27
CA PRO A 42 14.03 -24.40 3.18
C PRO A 42 13.62 -23.30 4.16
N ILE A 43 14.57 -22.50 4.64
CA ILE A 43 14.30 -21.38 5.55
C ILE A 43 13.52 -20.28 4.83
N LYS A 44 13.86 -19.99 3.57
CA LYS A 44 13.11 -19.02 2.74
C LYS A 44 11.65 -19.44 2.55
N VAL A 45 11.43 -20.73 2.28
CA VAL A 45 10.08 -21.31 2.11
C VAL A 45 9.29 -21.24 3.41
N GLU A 46 9.90 -21.61 4.53
CA GLU A 46 9.26 -21.50 5.85
C GLU A 46 8.87 -20.06 6.17
N PHE A 47 9.76 -19.10 5.88
CA PHE A 47 9.49 -17.68 6.08
C PHE A 47 8.26 -17.20 5.30
N ILE A 48 8.18 -17.51 4.00
CA ILE A 48 7.03 -17.17 3.17
C ILE A 48 5.75 -17.84 3.68
N ASN A 49 5.82 -19.12 4.08
CA ASN A 49 4.68 -19.86 4.64
C ASN A 49 4.19 -19.28 5.97
N ARG A 50 5.06 -18.68 6.77
CA ARG A 50 4.67 -17.98 8.00
C ARG A 50 4.03 -16.64 7.67
N LEU A 51 4.59 -15.89 6.71
CA LEU A 51 4.02 -14.62 6.26
C LEU A 51 2.63 -14.78 5.66
N SER A 52 2.38 -15.85 4.89
CA SER A 52 1.06 -16.09 4.27
C SER A 52 -0.05 -16.29 5.30
N ARG A 53 0.27 -16.69 6.54
CA ARG A 53 -0.69 -16.89 7.63
C ARG A 53 -1.06 -15.61 8.37
N THR A 54 -0.41 -14.48 8.08
CA THR A 54 -0.60 -13.21 8.80
C THR A 54 -1.79 -12.39 8.28
N GLY A 55 -2.41 -12.79 7.17
CA GLY A 55 -3.45 -12.00 6.51
C GLY A 55 -2.91 -10.81 5.72
N LEU A 56 -1.58 -10.64 5.66
CA LEU A 56 -0.95 -9.74 4.71
C LEU A 56 -1.23 -10.21 3.29
N LYS A 57 -1.52 -9.26 2.41
CA LYS A 57 -1.55 -9.54 0.97
C LYS A 57 -0.09 -9.65 0.49
N LEU A 58 0.36 -10.89 0.31
CA LEU A 58 1.58 -11.23 -0.42
C LEU A 58 1.40 -10.94 -1.92
#